data_AF-A0A0C4FEH8-F1
#
_entry.id   AF-A0A0C4FEH8-F1
#
_cell.length_a   1.000
_cell.length_b   1.000
_cell.length_c   1.000
_cell.angle_alpha   90.00
_cell.angle_beta   90.00
_cell.angle_gamma   90.00
#
_symmetry.space_group_name_H-M   'P 1'
#
loop_
_entity.id
_entity.type
_entity.pdbx_description
1 polymer ?
#
loop_
_entity_poly.entity_id
_entity_poly.type
_entity_poly.pdbx_seq_one_letter_code
_entity_poly.pdbx_strand_id
1 'polypeptide(L)'
;MFASSIQATQDNPYGRSKLAAENILKQEHEKTGRTIYLFRFPNLFGKWGRPNYNSVVATFCYRAARDLPLEIYDPTRTVQLAYIDDVLDALVHLLDANVKTHAVFEEDVAVHPPIELGRIADLLQVFKESRRSLTVPQLDDAFTKQLY
;
A
#
# COMPACT_ATOMS: atom_id res chain seq x y z
N MET A 1 -5.40 -16.95 4.77
CA MET A 1 -5.17 -15.50 4.86
C MET A 1 -6.18 -14.78 3.97
N PHE A 2 -6.68 -13.62 4.41
CA PHE A 2 -7.56 -12.75 3.61
C PHE A 2 -7.02 -11.31 3.58
N ALA A 3 -6.91 -10.79 2.36
CA ALA A 3 -6.50 -9.41 2.10
C ALA A 3 -7.71 -8.45 2.16
N SER A 4 -7.90 -7.85 3.32
CA SER A 4 -8.83 -6.74 3.55
C SER A 4 -8.17 -5.39 3.24
N SER A 5 -8.81 -4.30 3.65
CA SER A 5 -8.33 -2.94 3.45
C SER A 5 -8.59 -2.09 4.69
N ILE A 6 -7.75 -1.08 4.94
CA ILE A 6 -8.02 -0.06 5.97
C ILE A 6 -9.38 0.61 5.78
N GLN A 7 -9.93 0.63 4.56
CA GLN A 7 -11.26 1.15 4.30
C GLN A 7 -12.39 0.33 4.95
N ALA A 8 -12.13 -0.87 5.46
CA ALA A 8 -13.11 -1.66 6.20
C ALA A 8 -13.65 -0.92 7.45
N THR A 9 -12.95 0.10 7.93
CA THR A 9 -13.40 0.97 9.03
C THR A 9 -14.20 2.19 8.56
N GLN A 10 -14.30 2.42 7.24
CA GLN A 10 -14.99 3.55 6.65
C GLN A 10 -16.41 3.15 6.20
N ASP A 11 -17.36 4.07 6.38
CA ASP A 11 -18.74 3.87 5.93
C ASP A 11 -18.91 4.21 4.44
N ASN A 12 -18.28 3.41 3.59
CA ASN A 12 -18.44 3.46 2.13
C ASN A 12 -18.73 2.05 1.57
N PRO A 13 -19.28 1.92 0.34
CA PRO A 13 -19.67 0.60 -0.19
C PRO A 13 -18.53 -0.43 -0.23
N TYR A 14 -17.31 0.00 -0.55
CA TYR A 14 -16.13 -0.88 -0.58
C TYR A 14 -15.71 -1.30 0.84
N GLY A 15 -15.69 -0.36 1.78
CA GLY A 15 -15.42 -0.59 3.19
C GLY A 15 -16.40 -1.58 3.82
N ARG A 16 -17.71 -1.36 3.62
CA ARG A 16 -18.76 -2.27 4.09
C ARG A 16 -18.62 -3.69 3.52
N SER A 17 -18.26 -3.81 2.23
CA SER A 17 -18.01 -5.11 1.60
C SER A 17 -16.83 -5.85 2.24
N LYS A 18 -15.71 -5.15 2.49
CA LYS A 18 -14.55 -5.73 3.17
C LYS A 18 -14.85 -6.13 4.62
N LEU A 19 -15.57 -5.27 5.37
CA LEU A 19 -15.98 -5.55 6.75
C LEU A 19 -16.92 -6.76 6.83
N ALA A 20 -17.87 -6.88 5.89
CA ALA A 20 -18.76 -8.04 5.82
C ALA A 20 -17.97 -9.35 5.61
N ALA A 21 -16.98 -9.35 4.72
CA ALA A 21 -16.11 -10.51 4.50
C ALA A 21 -15.29 -10.86 5.75
N GLU A 22 -14.75 -9.87 6.46
CA GLU A 22 -14.05 -10.08 7.74
C GLU A 22 -14.96 -10.73 8.78
N ASN A 23 -16.21 -10.29 8.89
CA ASN A 23 -17.17 -10.83 9.87
C ASN A 23 -17.54 -12.30 9.57
N ILE A 24 -17.71 -12.66 8.29
CA ILE A 24 -17.94 -14.06 7.89
C ILE A 24 -16.75 -14.93 8.33
N LEU A 25 -15.53 -14.47 8.08
CA LEU A 25 -14.32 -15.20 8.44
C LEU A 25 -14.17 -15.34 9.96
N LYS A 26 -14.47 -14.29 10.74
CA LYS A 26 -14.48 -14.36 12.22
C LYS A 26 -15.46 -15.40 12.74
N GLN A 27 -16.68 -15.43 12.20
CA GLN A 27 -17.68 -16.45 12.56
C GLN A 27 -17.20 -17.87 12.24
N GLU A 28 -16.51 -18.07 11.12
CA GLU A 28 -15.93 -19.38 10.79
C GLU A 28 -14.80 -19.78 11.72
N HIS A 29 -13.96 -18.83 12.18
CA HIS A 29 -12.97 -19.08 13.23
C HIS A 29 -13.66 -19.54 14.52
N GLU A 30 -14.68 -18.81 14.98
CA GLU A 30 -15.43 -19.12 16.20
C GLU A 30 -16.08 -20.52 16.15
N LYS A 31 -16.62 -20.91 14.99
CA LYS A 31 -17.26 -22.23 14.81
C LYS A 31 -16.27 -23.39 14.72
N THR A 32 -15.13 -23.19 14.05
CA THR A 32 -14.26 -24.30 13.63
C THR A 32 -12.92 -24.34 14.34
N GLY A 33 -12.53 -23.26 15.02
CA GLY A 33 -11.20 -23.09 15.60
C GLY A 33 -10.08 -22.92 14.58
N ARG A 34 -10.39 -22.84 13.27
CA ARG A 34 -9.39 -22.69 12.21
C ARG A 34 -8.69 -21.34 12.31
N THR A 35 -7.37 -21.32 12.26
CA THR A 35 -6.61 -20.06 12.23
C THR A 35 -6.90 -19.30 10.94
N ILE A 36 -7.28 -18.03 11.09
CA ILE A 36 -7.53 -17.11 9.99
C ILE A 36 -6.72 -15.85 10.21
N TYR A 37 -5.93 -15.48 9.22
CA TYR A 37 -5.16 -14.24 9.19
C TYR A 37 -5.90 -13.20 8.36
N LEU A 38 -6.17 -12.04 8.97
CA LEU A 38 -6.88 -10.91 8.37
C LEU A 38 -5.95 -9.70 8.31
N PHE A 39 -5.59 -9.26 7.10
CA PHE A 39 -4.76 -8.08 6.89
C PHE A 39 -5.59 -6.92 6.36
N ARG A 40 -5.52 -5.74 6.99
CA ARG A 40 -6.14 -4.52 6.48
C ARG A 40 -5.09 -3.65 5.80
N PHE A 41 -4.82 -3.91 4.53
CA PHE A 41 -3.80 -3.17 3.80
C PHE A 41 -4.21 -1.71 3.53
N PRO A 42 -3.27 -0.75 3.63
CA PRO A 42 -3.46 0.60 3.10
C PRO A 42 -3.38 0.58 1.56
N ASN A 43 -3.19 1.74 0.93
CA ASN A 43 -2.88 1.73 -0.51
C ASN A 43 -1.50 1.10 -0.70
N LEU A 44 -1.37 0.21 -1.69
CA LEU A 44 -0.10 -0.43 -1.99
C LEU A 44 0.60 0.30 -3.13
N PHE A 45 1.93 0.40 -3.05
CA PHE A 45 2.76 0.91 -4.13
C PHE A 45 4.00 0.05 -4.35
N GLY A 46 4.57 0.16 -5.55
CA GLY A 46 5.74 -0.58 -5.97
C GLY A 46 5.63 -1.07 -7.41
N LYS A 47 6.59 -1.92 -7.80
CA LYS A 47 6.65 -2.53 -9.12
C LYS A 47 5.37 -3.30 -9.47
N TRP A 48 5.08 -3.38 -10.77
CA TRP A 48 3.92 -4.08 -11.34
C TRP A 48 2.53 -3.53 -10.97
N GLY A 49 2.46 -2.36 -10.35
CA GLY A 49 1.21 -1.63 -10.19
C GLY A 49 0.59 -1.24 -11.55
N ARG A 50 -0.71 -1.48 -11.71
CA ARG A 50 -1.43 -1.12 -12.95
C ARG A 50 -1.75 0.39 -12.95
N PRO A 51 -1.23 1.17 -13.91
CA PRO A 51 -1.56 2.60 -14.02
C PRO A 51 -2.99 2.81 -14.52
N ASN A 52 -3.57 3.98 -14.23
CA ASN A 52 -4.93 4.39 -14.60
C ASN A 52 -6.02 3.42 -14.13
N TYR A 53 -5.86 2.84 -12.93
CA TYR A 53 -6.86 1.99 -12.30
C TYR A 53 -7.12 2.44 -10.86
N ASN A 54 -6.47 1.82 -9.87
CA ASN A 54 -6.71 2.07 -8.45
C ASN A 54 -5.47 2.52 -7.67
N SER A 55 -4.33 2.73 -8.34
CA SER A 55 -3.09 3.20 -7.71
C SER A 55 -2.69 4.56 -8.27
N VAL A 56 -2.71 5.57 -7.41
CA VAL A 56 -2.24 6.92 -7.74
C VAL A 56 -0.74 6.92 -8.03
N VAL A 57 0.05 6.18 -7.24
CA VAL A 57 1.50 6.08 -7.41
C VAL A 57 1.87 5.45 -8.74
N ALA A 58 1.25 4.32 -9.11
CA ALA A 58 1.51 3.68 -10.39
C ALA A 58 1.12 4.58 -11.58
N THR A 59 0.01 5.30 -11.44
CA THR A 59 -0.46 6.25 -12.46
C THR A 59 0.52 7.43 -12.61
N PHE A 60 0.97 8.01 -11.50
CA PHE A 60 1.92 9.11 -11.54
C PHE A 60 3.27 8.68 -12.11
N CYS A 61 3.81 7.53 -11.67
CA CYS A 61 5.05 6.98 -12.24
C CYS A 61 4.93 6.77 -13.75
N TYR A 62 3.84 6.14 -14.20
CA TYR A 62 3.58 5.89 -15.62
C TYR A 62 3.55 7.18 -16.45
N ARG A 63 2.88 8.21 -15.94
CA ARG A 63 2.71 9.50 -16.62
C ARG A 63 4.00 10.32 -16.61
N ALA A 64 4.67 10.44 -15.46
CA ALA A 64 5.93 11.16 -15.32
C ALA A 64 7.02 10.61 -16.26
N ALA A 65 7.14 9.28 -16.33
CA ALA A 65 8.10 8.59 -17.20
C ALA A 65 7.81 8.71 -18.71
N ARG A 66 6.61 9.18 -19.09
CA ARG A 66 6.16 9.34 -20.49
C ARG A 66 5.92 10.80 -20.87
N ASP A 67 6.40 11.74 -20.06
CA ASP A 67 6.18 13.17 -20.27
C ASP A 67 4.69 13.55 -20.35
N LEU A 68 3.82 12.76 -19.70
CA LEU A 68 2.39 13.07 -19.60
C LEU A 68 2.14 13.95 -18.36
N PRO A 69 1.19 14.90 -18.42
CA PRO A 69 0.88 15.79 -17.29
C PRO A 69 0.43 15.00 -16.05
N LEU A 70 0.87 15.37 -14.86
CA LEU A 70 0.31 14.81 -13.62
C LEU A 70 -0.98 15.57 -13.26
N GLU A 71 -2.09 14.86 -13.12
CA GLU A 71 -3.38 15.45 -12.73
C GLU A 71 -3.53 15.37 -11.21
N ILE A 72 -3.36 16.51 -10.54
CA ILE A 72 -3.42 16.63 -9.08
C ILE A 72 -4.43 17.73 -8.76
N TYR A 73 -5.60 17.34 -8.24
CA TYR A 73 -6.64 18.29 -7.86
C TYR A 73 -6.38 18.96 -6.51
N ASP A 74 -5.83 18.19 -5.57
CA ASP A 74 -5.46 18.66 -4.24
C ASP A 74 -4.10 18.06 -3.86
N PRO A 75 -3.02 18.86 -3.92
CA PRO A 75 -1.68 18.38 -3.59
C PRO A 75 -1.50 18.09 -2.10
N THR A 76 -2.30 18.70 -1.23
CA THR A 76 -2.23 18.53 0.24
C THR A 76 -2.95 17.27 0.72
N ARG A 77 -3.76 16.65 -0.14
CA ARG A 77 -4.42 15.39 0.16
C ARG A 77 -3.37 14.32 0.46
N THR A 78 -3.50 13.67 1.61
CA THR A 78 -2.61 12.60 2.03
C THR A 78 -3.15 11.21 1.68
N VAL A 79 -2.24 10.26 1.46
CA VAL A 79 -2.52 8.84 1.26
C VAL A 79 -1.64 8.01 2.19
N GLN A 80 -2.23 7.02 2.85
CA GLN A 80 -1.46 5.99 3.56
C GLN A 80 -0.98 4.94 2.57
N LEU A 81 0.30 4.60 2.64
CA LEU A 81 0.98 3.75 1.68
C LEU A 81 1.82 2.67 2.36
N ALA A 82 1.79 1.45 1.82
CA ALA A 82 2.72 0.38 2.16
C ALA A 82 3.44 -0.10 0.90
N TYR A 83 4.73 -0.39 1.02
CA TYR A 83 5.54 -0.86 -0.09
C TYR A 83 5.32 -2.36 -0.32
N ILE A 84 5.31 -2.76 -1.59
CA ILE A 84 5.01 -4.14 -1.96
C ILE A 84 6.01 -5.15 -1.37
N ASP A 85 7.29 -4.81 -1.26
CA ASP A 85 8.26 -5.76 -0.71
C ASP A 85 8.06 -5.95 0.80
N ASP A 86 7.72 -4.89 1.55
CA ASP A 86 7.37 -5.00 2.99
C ASP A 86 6.11 -5.87 3.20
N VAL A 87 5.14 -5.76 2.29
CA VAL A 87 3.95 -6.64 2.28
C VAL A 87 4.34 -8.08 2.00
N LEU A 88 5.19 -8.32 1.01
CA LEU A 88 5.63 -9.67 0.64
C LEU A 88 6.40 -10.32 1.78
N ASP A 89 7.28 -9.58 2.45
CA ASP A 89 8.02 -10.07 3.60
C ASP A 89 7.06 -10.49 4.72
N ALA A 90 6.08 -9.67 5.08
CA ALA A 90 5.07 -10.04 6.08
C ALA A 90 4.29 -11.31 5.69
N LEU A 91 3.92 -11.44 4.41
CA LEU A 91 3.19 -12.61 3.91
C LEU A 91 4.04 -13.88 3.85
N VAL A 92 5.34 -13.77 3.55
CA VAL A 92 6.26 -14.92 3.56
C VAL A 92 6.55 -15.37 4.99
N HIS A 93 6.77 -14.43 5.91
CA HIS A 93 6.95 -14.74 7.33
C HIS A 93 5.75 -15.52 7.88
N LEU A 94 4.54 -15.18 7.46
CA LEU A 94 3.32 -15.91 7.83
C LEU A 94 3.33 -17.40 7.42
N LEU A 95 4.01 -17.73 6.33
CA LEU A 95 4.11 -19.11 5.83
C LEU A 95 5.18 -19.90 6.57
N ASP A 96 6.30 -19.26 6.90
CA ASP A 96 7.45 -19.90 7.56
C ASP A 96 7.21 -20.12 9.05
N ALA A 97 6.48 -19.19 9.65
CA ALA A 97 6.24 -19.23 11.07
C ALA A 97 5.18 -20.32 11.35
N ASN A 98 5.57 -21.38 12.07
CA ASN A 98 4.67 -22.32 12.77
C ASN A 98 3.84 -21.59 13.85
N VAL A 99 3.33 -20.40 13.55
CA VAL A 99 2.66 -19.47 14.46
C VAL A 99 1.30 -20.03 14.79
N LYS A 100 1.30 -20.77 15.89
CA LYS A 100 0.13 -21.20 16.64
C LYS A 100 -0.40 -20.02 17.45
N THR A 101 -1.03 -19.03 16.83
CA THR A 101 -1.82 -18.06 17.61
C THR A 101 -3.11 -17.67 16.92
N HIS A 102 -4.12 -17.52 17.78
CA HIS A 102 -5.54 -17.39 17.51
C HIS A 102 -5.88 -16.10 16.77
N ALA A 103 -6.76 -16.18 15.75
CA ALA A 103 -7.36 -15.06 15.00
C ALA A 103 -6.60 -13.72 15.11
N VAL A 104 -5.37 -13.69 14.60
CA VAL A 104 -4.50 -12.52 14.75
C VAL A 104 -4.88 -11.52 13.66
N PHE A 105 -5.39 -10.36 14.09
CA PHE A 105 -5.34 -9.15 13.28
C PHE A 105 -3.87 -8.77 13.17
N GLU A 106 -3.20 -9.22 12.12
CA GLU A 106 -1.79 -8.87 11.92
C GLU A 106 -1.73 -7.49 11.27
N GLU A 107 -1.32 -6.52 12.09
CA GLU A 107 -1.04 -5.13 11.73
C GLU A 107 0.38 -4.93 11.18
N ASP A 108 1.19 -6.00 11.11
CA ASP A 108 2.65 -5.90 10.92
C ASP A 108 3.08 -5.75 9.45
N VAL A 109 2.35 -4.96 8.67
CA VAL A 109 2.87 -4.43 7.41
C VAL A 109 3.43 -3.06 7.72
N ALA A 110 4.71 -2.82 7.40
CA ALA A 110 5.28 -1.48 7.53
C ALA A 110 4.47 -0.49 6.67
N VAL A 111 3.86 0.50 7.32
CA VAL A 111 3.09 1.56 6.68
C VAL A 111 3.83 2.88 6.84
N HIS A 112 3.96 3.62 5.74
CA HIS A 112 4.51 4.97 5.81
C HIS A 112 3.53 5.94 6.50
N PRO A 113 4.03 6.97 7.20
CA PRO A 113 3.21 8.10 7.59
C PRO A 113 2.41 8.65 6.39
N PRO A 114 1.21 9.23 6.58
CA PRO A 114 0.42 9.77 5.48
C PRO A 114 1.26 10.69 4.57
N ILE A 115 1.27 10.40 3.27
CA ILE A 115 2.09 11.10 2.28
C ILE A 115 1.20 11.97 1.40
N GLU A 116 1.54 13.25 1.28
CA GLU A 116 0.86 14.18 0.39
C GLU A 116 1.05 13.82 -1.09
N LEU A 117 0.00 13.96 -1.89
CA LEU A 117 0.06 13.74 -3.33
C LEU A 117 1.07 14.66 -4.01
N GLY A 118 1.21 15.90 -3.53
CA GLY A 118 2.21 16.86 -4.00
C GLY A 118 3.64 16.33 -3.82
N ARG A 119 3.97 15.83 -2.62
CA ARG A 119 5.29 15.25 -2.32
C ARG A 119 5.65 14.10 -3.28
N ILE A 120 4.69 13.24 -3.61
CA ILE A 120 4.92 12.13 -4.56
C ILE A 120 5.25 12.69 -5.94
N ALA A 121 4.49 13.69 -6.41
CA ALA A 121 4.71 14.30 -7.71
C ALA A 121 6.07 15.01 -7.79
N ASP A 122 6.45 15.75 -6.75
CA ASP A 122 7.73 16.46 -6.66
C ASP A 122 8.91 15.47 -6.72
N LEU A 123 8.85 14.38 -5.95
CA LEU A 123 9.87 13.33 -5.98
C LEU A 123 10.02 12.73 -7.39
N LEU A 124 8.92 12.48 -8.10
CA LEU A 124 8.97 11.95 -9.47
C LEU A 124 9.60 12.94 -10.45
N GLN A 125 9.41 14.26 -10.27
CA GLN A 125 10.11 15.26 -11.06
C GLN A 125 11.61 15.25 -10.75
N VAL A 126 11.99 15.21 -9.47
CA VAL A 126 13.40 15.09 -9.05
C VAL A 126 14.05 13.85 -9.66
N PHE A 127 13.38 12.70 -9.65
CA PHE A 127 13.90 11.46 -10.24
C PHE A 127 14.10 11.59 -11.75
N LYS A 128 13.20 12.27 -12.44
CA LYS A 128 13.31 12.52 -13.87
C LYS A 128 14.45 13.49 -14.20
N GLU A 129 14.60 14.56 -13.43
CA GLU A 129 15.68 15.53 -13.57
C GLU A 129 17.05 14.92 -13.26
N SER A 130 17.11 14.00 -12.29
CA SER A 130 18.33 13.27 -11.91
C SER A 130 18.99 12.56 -13.10
N ARG A 131 18.18 12.12 -14.09
CA ARG A 131 18.67 11.49 -15.33
C ARG A 131 19.39 12.47 -16.25
N ARG A 132 19.12 13.78 -16.14
CA ARG A 132 19.77 14.85 -16.91
C ARG A 132 20.95 15.45 -16.15
N SER A 133 20.80 15.69 -14.85
CA SER A 133 21.84 16.28 -14.01
C SER A 133 22.92 15.28 -13.58
N LEU A 134 22.70 13.98 -13.80
CA LEU A 134 23.57 12.88 -13.33
C LEU A 134 23.76 12.87 -11.81
N THR A 135 22.78 13.41 -11.08
CA THR A 135 22.76 13.39 -9.62
C THR A 135 22.01 12.15 -9.12
N VAL A 136 22.30 11.73 -7.90
CA VAL A 136 21.50 10.71 -7.19
C VAL A 136 20.58 11.47 -6.21
N PRO A 137 19.26 11.21 -6.22
CA PRO A 137 18.38 11.81 -5.21
C PRO A 137 18.78 11.35 -3.80
N GLN A 138 18.35 12.08 -2.78
CA GLN A 138 18.61 11.68 -1.40
C GLN A 138 17.79 10.42 -1.08
N LEU A 139 18.48 9.31 -0.79
CA LEU A 139 17.89 7.98 -0.53
C LEU A 139 17.96 7.58 0.96
N ASP A 140 18.13 8.56 1.84
CA ASP A 140 18.11 8.42 3.29
C ASP A 140 16.68 8.21 3.83
N ASP A 141 15.68 8.78 3.16
CA ASP A 141 14.26 8.52 3.42
C ASP A 141 13.79 7.21 2.78
N ALA A 142 13.20 6.32 3.60
CA ALA A 142 12.75 5.00 3.18
C ALA A 142 11.71 5.06 2.06
N PHE A 143 10.76 6.01 2.13
CA PHE A 143 9.75 6.18 1.09
C PHE A 143 10.39 6.60 -0.25
N THR A 144 11.27 7.60 -0.22
CA THR A 144 11.99 8.08 -1.40
C THR A 144 12.80 6.96 -2.04
N LYS A 145 13.49 6.15 -1.22
CA LYS A 145 14.24 4.98 -1.68
C LYS A 145 13.36 3.91 -2.34
N GLN A 146 12.19 3.64 -1.77
CA GLN A 146 11.25 2.65 -2.31
C GLN A 146 10.51 3.13 -3.57
N LEU A 147 10.38 4.46 -3.75
CA LEU A 147 9.74 5.07 -4.92
C LEU A 147 10.68 5.22 -6.13
N TYR A 148 11.99 5.35 -5.90
CA TYR A 148 13.03 5.55 -6.93
C TYR A 148 13.27 4.33 -7.82
#